data_AF-A0A4Y2EE87-F1
#
_entry.id   AF-A0A4Y2EE87-F1
#
_cell.length_a   1.000
_cell.length_b   1.000
_cell.length_c   1.000
_cell.angle_alpha   90.00
_cell.angle_beta   90.00
_cell.angle_gamma   90.00
#
_symmetry.space_group_name_H-M   'P 1'
#
loop_
_entity.id
_entity.type
_entity.pdbx_description
1 polymer ?
#
loop_
_entity_poly.entity_id
_entity_poly.type
_entity_poly.pdbx_seq_one_letter_code
_entity_poly.pdbx_strand_id
1 'polypeptide(L)'
;MPSGLNISQYRMACNVSNQSNAFPKFFVISSDKSSLKFVSHIVIYKTITGLIGEVSNIKNLNNGHLLIEVKNKQQSENIAQLKNIGEFQVNVAVHCSLNHSRGVISEREFQRDLEDDILDCLKDQKVIAVRRITIKRNNQILPTKHLILTFNTPNLPKSVKITYINCPVKPYIPDPLRCFKCQKFGHTITACRGDKEICAKCSLPDHNSKN
;
A
#
# COMPACT_ATOMS: atom_id res chain seq x y z
N MET A 1 -10.85 22.77 -35.95
CA MET A 1 -11.61 21.90 -35.03
C MET A 1 -12.32 20.86 -35.85
N PRO A 2 -12.22 19.57 -35.49
CA PRO A 2 -13.34 18.64 -35.63
C PRO A 2 -13.86 18.25 -34.25
N SER A 3 -15.17 18.34 -34.16
CA SER A 3 -16.06 18.07 -33.05
C SER A 3 -16.12 16.59 -32.70
N GLY A 4 -16.11 16.30 -31.39
CA GLY A 4 -16.90 15.23 -30.78
C GLY A 4 -16.66 13.80 -31.26
N LEU A 5 -15.52 13.21 -30.92
CA LEU A 5 -15.47 11.76 -30.71
C LEU A 5 -16.05 11.47 -29.33
N ASN A 6 -17.27 10.96 -29.30
CA ASN A 6 -17.94 10.52 -28.08
C ASN A 6 -17.31 9.18 -27.65
N ILE A 7 -16.29 9.26 -26.77
CA ILE A 7 -15.50 8.11 -26.29
C ILE A 7 -16.33 7.15 -25.42
N SER A 8 -17.56 7.53 -25.03
CA SER A 8 -18.44 6.71 -24.18
C SER A 8 -18.98 5.42 -24.82
N GLN A 9 -18.80 5.20 -26.13
CA GLN A 9 -19.31 4.03 -26.84
C GLN A 9 -18.31 2.86 -26.96
N TYR A 10 -17.04 3.03 -26.59
CA TYR A 10 -16.03 1.95 -26.63
C TYR A 10 -15.78 1.35 -25.24
N ARG A 11 -16.82 0.81 -24.59
CA ARG A 11 -16.63 -0.08 -23.43
C ARG A 11 -16.10 -1.42 -23.94
N MET A 12 -14.78 -1.58 -23.99
CA MET A 12 -14.16 -2.87 -24.26
C MET A 12 -14.45 -3.83 -23.09
N ALA A 13 -15.28 -4.83 -23.34
CA ALA A 13 -15.48 -5.95 -22.43
C ALA A 13 -14.21 -6.81 -22.42
N CYS A 14 -13.36 -6.64 -21.40
CA CYS A 14 -12.27 -7.57 -21.12
C CYS A 14 -12.84 -8.83 -20.45
N ASN A 15 -13.34 -9.78 -21.25
CA ASN A 15 -13.68 -11.13 -20.77
C ASN A 15 -12.39 -11.97 -20.69
N VAL A 16 -11.86 -12.15 -19.49
CA VAL A 16 -10.93 -13.25 -19.19
C VAL A 16 -11.26 -13.80 -17.81
N SER A 17 -11.85 -14.99 -17.79
CA SER A 17 -11.98 -15.85 -16.62
C SER A 17 -10.60 -16.22 -16.08
N ASN A 18 -10.34 -16.00 -14.79
CA ASN A 18 -9.48 -16.90 -14.01
C ASN A 18 -9.58 -16.66 -12.49
N GLN A 19 -9.91 -17.74 -11.78
CA GLN A 19 -9.97 -17.84 -10.33
C GLN A 19 -8.62 -17.41 -9.72
N SER A 20 -8.63 -16.38 -8.86
CA SER A 20 -7.43 -15.87 -8.22
C SER A 20 -7.11 -16.63 -6.93
N ASN A 21 -6.02 -17.39 -6.93
CA ASN A 21 -5.48 -18.12 -5.77
C ASN A 21 -4.55 -17.25 -4.88
N ALA A 22 -4.80 -15.94 -4.80
CA ALA A 22 -3.97 -15.03 -3.99
C ALA A 22 -4.43 -15.07 -2.53
N PHE A 23 -3.51 -15.36 -1.61
CA PHE A 23 -3.74 -15.32 -0.17
C PHE A 23 -2.84 -14.25 0.48
N PRO A 24 -3.27 -13.61 1.57
CA PRO A 24 -2.44 -12.65 2.29
C PRO A 24 -1.24 -13.34 2.92
N LYS A 25 -0.05 -12.75 2.77
CA LYS A 25 1.21 -13.25 3.32
C LYS A 25 1.55 -12.63 4.67
N PHE A 26 1.20 -11.37 4.87
CA PHE A 26 1.58 -10.61 6.07
C PHE A 26 0.38 -10.41 6.98
N PHE A 27 0.53 -10.75 8.25
CA PHE A 27 -0.48 -10.60 9.29
C PHE A 27 0.07 -9.85 10.50
N VAL A 28 -0.80 -9.12 11.17
CA VAL A 28 -0.51 -8.46 12.44
C VAL A 28 -1.33 -9.12 13.53
N ILE A 29 -0.66 -9.54 14.61
CA ILE A 29 -1.31 -10.00 15.84
C ILE A 29 -1.23 -8.89 16.87
N SER A 30 -2.38 -8.45 17.36
CA SER A 30 -2.55 -7.50 18.45
C SER A 30 -3.26 -8.15 19.65
N SER A 31 -3.19 -7.53 20.82
CA SER A 31 -3.93 -7.93 22.01
C SER A 31 -4.60 -6.69 22.59
N ASP A 32 -5.85 -6.86 23.03
CA ASP A 32 -6.72 -5.75 23.43
C ASP A 32 -6.46 -5.32 24.88
N LYS A 33 -5.98 -6.24 25.72
CA LYS A 33 -5.85 -6.05 27.18
C LYS A 33 -4.41 -5.88 27.65
N SER A 34 -3.42 -6.34 26.87
CA SER A 34 -2.02 -6.33 27.27
C SER A 34 -1.11 -6.27 26.05
N SER A 35 0.05 -5.63 26.19
CA SER A 35 1.06 -5.70 25.15
C SER A 35 1.65 -7.12 25.09
N LEU A 36 1.77 -7.69 23.89
CA LEU A 36 2.46 -8.98 23.71
C LEU A 36 3.94 -8.92 24.13
N LYS A 37 4.47 -7.73 24.41
CA LYS A 37 5.79 -7.50 25.02
C LYS A 37 6.00 -8.25 26.33
N PHE A 38 4.94 -8.51 27.10
CA PHE A 38 5.04 -9.20 28.40
C PHE A 38 4.84 -10.71 28.29
N VAL A 39 4.47 -11.20 27.11
CA VAL A 39 4.31 -12.63 26.86
C VAL A 39 5.68 -13.24 26.55
N SER A 40 5.96 -14.42 27.09
CA SER A 40 7.21 -15.12 26.78
C SER A 40 7.34 -15.39 25.28
N HIS A 41 8.46 -14.97 24.69
CA HIS A 41 8.78 -15.21 23.28
C HIS A 41 8.78 -16.70 22.92
N ILE A 42 9.14 -17.57 23.87
CA ILE A 42 9.10 -19.02 23.68
C ILE A 42 7.65 -19.50 23.55
N VAL A 43 6.73 -18.97 24.37
CA VAL A 43 5.30 -19.31 24.31
C VAL A 43 4.70 -18.84 23.00
N ILE A 44 5.00 -17.60 22.59
CA ILE A 44 4.60 -17.07 21.28
C ILE A 44 5.07 -18.00 20.16
N TYR A 45 6.37 -18.30 20.12
CA TYR A 45 6.96 -19.11 19.07
C TYR A 45 6.37 -20.52 19.02
N LYS A 46 6.23 -21.20 20.18
CA LYS A 46 5.64 -22.54 20.26
C LYS A 46 4.17 -22.55 19.87
N THR A 47 3.40 -21.53 20.24
CA THR A 47 1.97 -21.45 19.88
C THR A 47 1.80 -21.28 18.38
N ILE A 48 2.57 -20.35 17.78
CA ILE A 48 2.50 -20.10 16.34
C ILE A 48 2.98 -21.33 15.56
N THR A 49 4.14 -21.88 15.91
CA THR A 49 4.68 -23.05 15.20
C THR A 49 3.87 -24.32 15.44
N GLY A 50 3.23 -24.47 16.61
CA GLY A 50 2.29 -25.55 16.89
C GLY A 50 1.00 -25.47 16.06
N LEU A 51 0.51 -24.25 15.79
CA LEU A 51 -0.73 -24.05 15.04
C LEU A 51 -0.54 -24.12 13.52
N ILE A 52 0.49 -23.44 13.00
CA ILE A 52 0.68 -23.24 11.55
C ILE A 52 2.02 -23.77 11.02
N GLY A 53 2.84 -24.39 11.88
CA GLY A 53 4.17 -24.85 11.51
C GLY A 53 5.17 -23.70 11.36
N GLU A 54 6.29 -24.00 10.72
CA GLU A 54 7.36 -23.02 10.51
C GLU A 54 6.97 -21.95 9.48
N VAL A 55 6.99 -20.69 9.91
CA VAL A 55 6.67 -19.52 9.08
C VAL A 55 7.94 -18.87 8.51
N SER A 56 7.79 -17.94 7.56
CA SER A 56 8.95 -17.25 6.96
C SER A 56 9.61 -16.29 7.94
N ASN A 57 8.79 -15.54 8.70
CA ASN A 57 9.29 -14.53 9.62
C ASN A 57 8.28 -14.25 10.74
N ILE A 58 8.81 -13.99 11.94
CA ILE A 58 8.05 -13.47 13.09
C ILE A 58 8.85 -12.30 13.65
N LYS A 59 8.22 -11.11 13.70
CA LYS A 59 8.89 -9.88 14.12
C LYS A 59 8.05 -9.12 15.14
N ASN A 60 8.69 -8.70 16.23
CA ASN A 60 8.11 -7.76 17.18
C ASN A 60 8.04 -6.34 16.58
N LEU A 61 6.89 -5.70 16.68
CA LEU A 61 6.69 -4.30 16.31
C LEU A 61 6.86 -3.39 17.54
N ASN A 62 7.24 -2.13 17.31
CA ASN A 62 7.52 -1.17 18.40
C ASN A 62 6.30 -0.88 19.29
N ASN A 63 5.09 -0.98 18.72
CA ASN A 63 3.81 -0.87 19.44
C ASN A 63 3.47 -2.12 20.27
N GLY A 64 4.29 -3.18 20.22
CA GLY A 64 4.08 -4.43 20.94
C GLY A 64 3.11 -5.40 20.28
N HIS A 65 2.86 -5.23 18.98
CA HIS A 65 2.20 -6.21 18.14
C HIS A 65 3.23 -7.16 17.49
N LEU A 66 2.77 -8.24 16.90
CA LEU A 66 3.61 -9.17 16.13
C LEU A 66 3.29 -9.06 14.66
N LEU A 67 4.32 -9.01 13.83
CA LEU A 67 4.22 -9.19 12.38
C LEU A 67 4.61 -10.62 12.04
N ILE A 68 3.78 -11.30 11.25
CA ILE A 68 4.03 -12.67 10.81
C ILE A 68 3.95 -12.73 9.28
N GLU A 69 4.93 -13.40 8.68
CA GLU A 69 4.97 -13.70 7.25
C GLU A 69 4.80 -15.21 7.03
N VAL A 70 3.70 -15.59 6.37
CA VAL A 70 3.37 -17.01 6.09
C VAL A 70 3.92 -17.47 4.73
N LYS A 71 4.17 -18.78 4.59
CA LYS A 71 4.71 -19.40 3.38
C LYS A 71 3.63 -19.84 2.39
N ASN A 72 2.49 -20.32 2.88
CA ASN A 72 1.45 -20.95 2.06
C ASN A 72 0.02 -20.55 2.46
N LYS A 73 -0.95 -20.93 1.61
CA LYS A 73 -2.38 -20.61 1.79
C LYS A 73 -2.97 -21.23 3.06
N GLN A 74 -2.62 -22.48 3.38
CA GLN A 74 -3.12 -23.15 4.58
C GLN A 74 -2.70 -22.42 5.86
N GLN A 75 -1.46 -21.94 5.93
CA GLN A 75 -0.97 -21.13 7.04
C GLN A 75 -1.74 -19.81 7.16
N SER A 76 -2.04 -19.16 6.02
CA SER A 76 -2.82 -17.93 5.94
C SER A 76 -4.24 -18.10 6.50
N GLU A 77 -4.89 -19.23 6.19
CA GLU A 77 -6.23 -19.55 6.67
C GLU A 77 -6.22 -19.92 8.16
N ASN A 78 -5.26 -20.75 8.59
CA ASN A 78 -5.15 -21.18 9.99
C ASN A 78 -4.78 -20.03 10.93
N ILE A 79 -3.88 -19.13 10.51
CA ILE A 79 -3.46 -18.01 11.37
C ILE A 79 -4.59 -17.00 11.60
N ALA A 80 -5.47 -16.82 10.61
CA ALA A 80 -6.63 -15.94 10.74
C ALA A 80 -7.63 -16.42 11.81
N GLN A 81 -7.56 -17.70 12.20
CA GLN A 81 -8.42 -18.31 13.23
C GLN A 81 -7.81 -18.26 14.64
N LEU A 82 -6.57 -17.79 14.79
CA LEU A 82 -5.88 -17.70 16.07
C LEU A 82 -6.56 -16.67 16.98
N LYS A 83 -7.06 -17.12 18.13
CA LYS A 83 -7.74 -16.27 19.11
C LYS A 83 -6.96 -16.06 20.40
N ASN A 84 -6.07 -16.98 20.77
CA ASN A 84 -5.35 -16.93 22.03
C ASN A 84 -3.88 -17.33 21.85
N ILE A 85 -2.98 -16.63 22.54
CA ILE A 85 -1.57 -17.03 22.71
C ILE A 85 -1.32 -17.23 24.19
N GLY A 86 -1.17 -18.49 24.62
CA GLY A 86 -1.22 -18.83 26.04
C GLY A 86 -2.55 -18.42 26.64
N GLU A 87 -2.51 -17.62 27.71
CA GLU A 87 -3.70 -17.09 28.39
C GLU A 87 -4.19 -15.75 27.82
N PHE A 88 -3.50 -15.20 26.83
CA PHE A 88 -3.78 -13.88 26.28
C PHE A 88 -4.67 -13.97 25.04
N GLN A 89 -5.81 -13.29 25.09
CA GLN A 89 -6.67 -13.12 23.93
C GLN A 89 -6.01 -12.18 22.91
N VAL A 90 -6.00 -12.59 21.66
CA VAL A 90 -5.39 -11.86 20.54
C VAL A 90 -6.37 -11.67 19.39
N ASN A 91 -6.12 -10.64 18.59
CA ASN A 91 -6.77 -10.37 17.33
C ASN A 91 -5.76 -10.47 16.19
N VAL A 92 -6.15 -11.12 15.09
CA VAL A 92 -5.31 -11.28 13.91
C VAL A 92 -5.93 -10.53 12.74
N ALA A 93 -5.16 -9.62 12.16
CA ALA A 93 -5.58 -8.84 11.00
C ALA A 93 -4.57 -9.00 9.85
N VAL A 94 -5.06 -8.96 8.62
CA VAL A 94 -4.19 -8.85 7.44
C VAL A 94 -3.45 -7.52 7.49
N HIS A 95 -2.15 -7.54 7.25
CA HIS A 95 -1.36 -6.31 7.26
C HIS A 95 -1.80 -5.39 6.11
N CYS A 96 -2.14 -4.14 6.45
CA CYS A 96 -2.80 -3.18 5.55
C CYS A 96 -1.94 -2.70 4.36
N SER A 97 -0.61 -2.70 4.46
CA SER A 97 0.28 -2.26 3.37
C SER A 97 1.21 -3.34 2.80
N LEU A 98 1.83 -4.19 3.63
CA LEU A 98 2.82 -5.18 3.19
C LEU A 98 2.29 -6.24 2.22
N ASN A 99 0.97 -6.47 2.16
CA ASN A 99 0.37 -7.37 1.17
C ASN A 99 0.17 -6.72 -0.20
N HIS A 100 0.49 -5.44 -0.33
CA HIS A 100 0.34 -4.66 -1.54
C HIS A 100 1.69 -4.10 -1.99
N SER A 101 1.83 -3.94 -3.29
CA SER A 101 2.96 -3.24 -3.90
C SER A 101 2.45 -2.13 -4.80
N ARG A 102 3.25 -1.08 -4.97
CA ARG A 102 2.89 0.05 -5.81
C ARG A 102 3.95 0.27 -6.87
N GLY A 103 3.49 0.41 -8.11
CA GLY A 103 4.33 0.64 -9.27
C GLY A 103 3.90 1.86 -10.06
N VAL A 104 4.79 2.38 -10.89
CA VAL A 104 4.53 3.47 -11.82
C VAL A 104 4.77 2.99 -13.24
N ILE A 105 3.79 3.22 -14.11
CA ILE A 105 3.93 3.10 -15.57
C ILE A 105 3.96 4.51 -16.17
N SER A 106 4.57 4.69 -17.34
CA SER A 106 4.87 6.03 -17.89
C SER A 106 4.59 6.14 -19.39
N GLU A 107 3.40 5.70 -19.78
CA GLU A 107 2.96 5.56 -21.18
C GLU A 107 2.05 6.73 -21.59
N ARG A 108 2.33 7.33 -22.76
CA ARG A 108 1.60 8.53 -23.25
C ARG A 108 0.23 8.18 -23.80
N GLU A 109 0.09 6.95 -24.28
CA GLU A 109 -1.08 6.35 -24.88
C GLU A 109 -2.27 6.46 -23.92
N PHE A 110 -2.03 6.24 -22.63
CA PHE A 110 -3.06 6.31 -21.59
C PHE A 110 -3.21 7.68 -20.94
N GLN A 111 -2.65 8.76 -21.52
CA GLN A 111 -2.67 10.08 -20.87
C GLN A 111 -4.10 10.66 -20.73
N ARG A 112 -5.00 10.28 -21.65
CA ARG A 112 -6.37 10.80 -21.72
C ARG A 112 -7.44 9.83 -21.20
N ASP A 113 -7.07 8.57 -20.96
CA ASP A 113 -7.99 7.55 -20.48
C ASP A 113 -8.37 7.76 -19.00
N LEU A 114 -9.56 7.29 -18.63
CA LEU A 114 -10.01 7.34 -17.25
C LEU A 114 -9.33 6.25 -16.42
N GLU A 115 -9.10 6.54 -15.14
CA GLU A 115 -8.45 5.60 -14.22
C GLU A 115 -9.27 4.31 -14.04
N ASP A 116 -10.60 4.41 -14.05
CA ASP A 116 -11.51 3.28 -13.92
C ASP A 116 -11.44 2.34 -15.13
N ASP A 117 -11.38 2.89 -16.35
CA ASP A 117 -11.26 2.08 -17.59
C ASP A 117 -9.92 1.31 -17.62
N ILE A 118 -8.84 1.97 -17.18
CA ILE A 118 -7.51 1.34 -17.06
C ILE A 118 -7.53 0.27 -15.97
N LEU A 119 -8.17 0.54 -14.83
CA LEU A 119 -8.31 -0.42 -13.74
C LEU A 119 -9.04 -1.68 -14.21
N ASP A 120 -10.16 -1.51 -14.94
CA ASP A 120 -10.93 -2.62 -15.50
C ASP A 120 -10.09 -3.52 -16.41
N CYS A 121 -9.21 -2.93 -17.22
CA CYS A 121 -8.28 -3.65 -18.09
C CYS A 121 -7.15 -4.39 -17.35
N LEU A 122 -6.94 -4.11 -16.05
CA LEU A 122 -5.81 -4.61 -15.26
C LEU A 122 -6.22 -5.49 -14.05
N LYS A 123 -7.53 -5.72 -13.85
CA LYS A 123 -8.06 -6.52 -12.74
C LYS A 123 -7.52 -7.96 -12.75
N ASP A 124 -7.37 -8.55 -13.93
CA ASP A 124 -6.81 -9.88 -14.14
C ASP A 124 -5.35 -9.98 -13.65
N GLN A 125 -4.60 -8.89 -13.82
CA GLN A 125 -3.21 -8.70 -13.41
C GLN A 125 -3.06 -8.20 -11.97
N LYS A 126 -4.11 -8.38 -11.15
CA LYS A 126 -4.10 -8.10 -9.69
C LYS A 126 -3.94 -6.62 -9.34
N VAL A 127 -4.25 -5.70 -10.24
CA VAL A 127 -4.34 -4.28 -9.90
C VAL A 127 -5.67 -4.01 -9.21
N ILE A 128 -5.63 -3.33 -8.06
CA ILE A 128 -6.81 -2.98 -7.25
C ILE A 128 -7.09 -1.48 -7.22
N ALA A 129 -6.12 -0.66 -7.59
CA ALA A 129 -6.30 0.77 -7.73
C ALA A 129 -5.34 1.34 -8.77
N VAL A 130 -5.83 2.32 -9.52
CA VAL A 130 -5.06 3.14 -10.45
C VAL A 130 -5.18 4.58 -9.97
N ARG A 131 -4.09 5.35 -10.02
CA ARG A 131 -4.09 6.78 -9.70
C ARG A 131 -3.16 7.53 -10.64
N ARG A 132 -3.65 8.55 -11.31
CA ARG A 132 -2.86 9.41 -12.20
C ARG A 132 -2.11 10.46 -11.39
N ILE A 133 -0.84 10.64 -11.73
CA ILE A 133 -0.07 11.78 -11.25
C ILE A 133 -0.48 13.00 -12.07
N THR A 134 -0.90 14.06 -11.40
CA THR A 134 -1.28 15.32 -12.03
C THR A 134 -0.29 16.42 -11.66
N ILE A 135 -0.12 17.39 -12.56
CA ILE A 135 0.72 18.57 -12.29
C ILE A 135 -0.19 19.80 -12.29
N LYS A 136 0.02 20.70 -11.32
CA LYS A 136 -0.62 22.02 -11.32
C LYS A 136 0.25 23.02 -12.09
N ARG A 137 -0.26 23.60 -13.18
CA ARG A 137 0.37 24.70 -13.94
C ARG A 137 -0.66 25.78 -14.19
N ASN A 138 -0.32 27.04 -13.92
CA ASN A 138 -1.21 28.19 -14.12
C ASN A 138 -2.61 27.97 -13.48
N ASN A 139 -2.64 27.45 -12.25
CA ASN A 139 -3.85 27.06 -11.52
C ASN A 139 -4.72 25.95 -12.15
N GLN A 140 -4.29 25.32 -13.24
CA GLN A 140 -4.97 24.20 -13.86
C GLN A 140 -4.31 22.87 -13.49
N ILE A 141 -5.12 21.83 -13.26
CA ILE A 141 -4.65 20.47 -12.99
C ILE A 141 -4.53 19.75 -14.33
N LEU A 142 -3.31 19.35 -14.69
CA LEU A 142 -3.00 18.70 -15.95
C LEU A 142 -2.68 17.21 -15.72
N PRO A 143 -3.34 16.29 -16.46
CA PRO A 143 -3.02 14.87 -16.39
C PRO A 143 -1.64 14.59 -17.01
N THR A 144 -0.83 13.79 -16.33
CA THR A 144 0.42 13.28 -16.89
C THR A 144 0.26 11.87 -17.44
N LYS A 145 1.29 11.41 -18.16
CA LYS A 145 1.43 10.04 -18.62
C LYS A 145 1.74 9.03 -17.49
N HIS A 146 1.93 9.49 -16.26
CA HIS A 146 2.36 8.65 -15.15
C HIS A 146 1.15 8.16 -14.36
N LEU A 147 1.04 6.85 -14.22
CA LEU A 147 0.00 6.18 -13.45
C LEU A 147 0.64 5.35 -12.36
N ILE A 148 0.13 5.50 -11.15
CA ILE A 148 0.47 4.66 -10.01
C ILE A 148 -0.53 3.50 -9.98
N LEU A 149 -0.02 2.29 -10.07
CA LEU A 149 -0.77 1.05 -9.94
C LEU A 149 -0.57 0.49 -8.53
N THR A 150 -1.65 0.10 -7.87
CA THR A 150 -1.59 -0.65 -6.61
C THR A 150 -1.96 -2.09 -6.90
N PHE A 151 -1.03 -3.00 -6.63
CA PHE A 151 -1.19 -4.44 -6.82
C PHE A 151 -1.63 -5.11 -5.52
N ASN A 152 -2.50 -6.11 -5.62
CA ASN A 152 -2.87 -7.01 -4.53
C ASN A 152 -1.84 -8.11 -4.28
N THR A 153 -0.56 -7.78 -4.49
CA THR A 153 0.56 -8.69 -4.30
C THR A 153 1.70 -7.95 -3.60
N PRO A 154 2.42 -8.61 -2.67
CA PRO A 154 3.54 -7.99 -1.97
C PRO A 154 4.73 -7.72 -2.89
N ASN A 155 4.89 -8.55 -3.92
CA ASN A 155 5.96 -8.41 -4.91
C ASN A 155 5.46 -7.62 -6.11
N LEU A 156 6.28 -6.67 -6.54
CA LEU A 156 5.99 -5.81 -7.69
C LEU A 156 6.28 -6.56 -9.01
N PRO A 157 5.33 -6.64 -9.95
CA PRO A 157 5.60 -7.18 -11.27
C PRO A 157 6.54 -6.26 -12.06
N LYS A 158 7.31 -6.83 -13.00
CA LYS A 158 8.25 -6.07 -13.85
C LYS A 158 7.55 -5.29 -14.97
N SER A 159 6.40 -5.79 -15.42
CA SER A 159 5.57 -5.14 -16.42
C SER A 159 4.11 -5.55 -16.24
N VAL A 160 3.20 -4.77 -16.82
CA VAL A 160 1.79 -5.09 -17.00
C VAL A 160 1.42 -4.87 -18.47
N LYS A 161 0.39 -5.56 -18.93
CA LYS A 161 -0.17 -5.36 -20.26
C LYS A 161 -1.47 -4.59 -20.16
N ILE A 162 -1.54 -3.39 -20.72
CA ILE A 162 -2.80 -2.66 -20.88
C ILE A 162 -3.18 -2.78 -22.34
N THR A 163 -4.33 -3.37 -22.62
CA THR A 163 -4.77 -3.75 -23.97
C THR A 163 -3.70 -4.59 -24.70
N TYR A 164 -3.07 -4.06 -25.74
CA TYR A 164 -1.98 -4.70 -26.50
C TYR A 164 -0.59 -4.15 -26.14
N ILE A 165 -0.50 -3.16 -25.24
CA ILE A 165 0.75 -2.47 -24.91
C ILE A 165 1.37 -3.07 -23.65
N ASN A 166 2.64 -3.48 -23.72
CA ASN A 166 3.41 -3.92 -22.56
C ASN A 166 4.05 -2.70 -21.88
N CYS A 167 3.65 -2.43 -20.66
CA CYS A 167 4.04 -1.27 -19.86
C CYS A 167 5.05 -1.70 -18.79
N PRO A 168 6.31 -1.27 -18.87
CA PRO A 168 7.29 -1.51 -17.81
C PRO A 168 6.85 -0.85 -16.50
N VAL A 169 6.89 -1.60 -15.41
CA VAL A 169 6.51 -1.11 -14.08
C VAL A 169 7.76 -0.79 -13.28
N LYS A 170 7.87 0.46 -12.81
CA LYS A 170 8.92 0.89 -11.88
C LYS A 170 8.38 0.97 -10.46
N PRO A 171 9.17 0.71 -9.40
CA PRO A 171 8.71 0.92 -8.03
C PRO A 171 8.23 2.36 -7.80
N TYR A 172 7.06 2.50 -7.17
CA TYR A 172 6.59 3.82 -6.75
C TYR A 172 7.33 4.25 -5.48
N ILE A 173 8.04 5.38 -5.57
CA ILE A 173 8.68 6.04 -4.44
C ILE A 173 7.82 7.27 -4.11
N PRO A 174 7.12 7.30 -2.96
CA PRO A 174 6.34 8.47 -2.58
C PRO A 174 7.25 9.65 -2.22
N ASP A 175 6.69 10.86 -2.30
CA ASP A 175 7.40 12.06 -1.86
C ASP A 175 7.78 11.95 -0.37
N PRO A 176 9.01 12.38 0.01
CA PRO A 176 9.43 12.35 1.40
C PRO A 176 8.44 13.10 2.30
N LEU A 177 8.04 12.45 3.40
CA LEU A 177 7.16 13.07 4.37
C LEU A 177 7.87 14.25 5.02
N ARG A 178 7.37 15.47 4.76
CA ARG A 178 7.85 16.70 5.38
C ARG A 178 6.90 17.13 6.50
N CYS A 179 7.43 17.36 7.70
CA CYS A 179 6.67 17.96 8.79
C CYS A 179 6.49 19.45 8.53
N PHE A 180 5.26 19.92 8.31
CA PHE A 180 5.01 21.35 8.06
C PHE A 180 5.11 22.23 9.31
N LYS A 181 5.28 21.64 10.51
CA LYS A 181 5.60 22.40 11.72
C LYS A 181 7.09 22.76 11.77
N CYS A 182 7.99 21.78 11.69
CA CYS A 182 9.43 22.00 11.88
C CYS A 182 10.27 21.94 10.59
N GLN A 183 9.62 21.70 9.43
CA GLN A 183 10.22 21.53 8.10
C GLN A 183 11.17 20.34 7.92
N LYS A 184 11.42 19.53 8.95
CA LYS A 184 12.24 18.32 8.87
C LYS A 184 11.47 17.16 8.22
N PHE A 185 12.20 16.27 7.57
CA PHE A 185 11.64 15.06 6.96
C PHE A 185 11.48 13.90 7.97
N GLY A 186 10.63 12.95 7.64
CA GLY A 186 10.53 11.65 8.32
C GLY A 186 9.49 11.54 9.43
N HIS A 187 8.68 12.58 9.68
CA HIS A 187 7.59 12.52 10.67
C HIS A 187 6.41 13.42 10.29
N THR A 188 5.23 13.08 10.81
CA THR A 188 4.02 13.89 10.66
C THR A 188 4.03 15.06 11.65
N ILE A 189 3.15 16.04 11.44
CA ILE A 189 2.94 17.14 12.39
C ILE A 189 2.55 16.61 13.78
N THR A 190 1.72 15.57 13.84
CA THR A 190 1.26 14.95 15.09
C THR A 190 2.37 14.23 15.86
N ALA A 191 3.39 13.72 15.16
CA ALA A 191 4.55 13.07 15.77
C ALA A 191 5.74 14.04 15.97
N CYS A 192 5.56 15.33 15.68
CA CYS A 192 6.61 16.34 15.76
C CYS A 192 6.99 16.62 17.22
N ARG A 193 8.26 16.39 17.54
CA ARG A 193 8.86 16.77 18.84
C ARG A 193 9.42 18.18 18.87
N GLY A 194 9.41 18.88 17.74
CA GLY A 194 9.78 20.29 17.67
C GLY A 194 8.79 21.13 18.48
N ASP A 195 9.33 21.96 19.35
CA ASP A 195 8.62 22.94 20.16
C ASP A 195 8.14 24.12 19.29
N LYS A 196 9.01 24.62 18.39
CA LYS A 196 8.74 25.78 17.54
C LYS A 196 8.24 25.41 16.14
N GLU A 197 7.43 26.30 15.58
CA GLU A 197 7.10 26.31 14.16
C GLU A 197 8.26 26.95 13.39
N ILE A 198 8.63 26.39 12.23
CA ILE A 198 9.75 26.83 11.40
C ILE A 198 9.21 27.26 10.04
N CYS A 199 9.57 28.46 9.61
CA CYS A 199 9.21 28.99 8.31
C CYS A 199 9.74 28.11 7.18
N ALA A 200 8.87 27.71 6.24
CA ALA A 200 9.23 26.89 5.09
C ALA A 200 10.13 27.61 4.06
N LYS A 201 10.19 28.95 4.11
CA LYS A 201 10.95 29.77 3.15
C LYS A 201 12.37 30.09 3.64
N CYS A 202 12.53 30.45 4.91
CA CYS A 202 13.82 30.89 5.45
C CYS A 202 14.34 30.07 6.63
N SER A 203 13.60 29.04 7.06
CA SER A 203 13.99 28.14 8.17
C SER A 203 14.15 28.80 9.55
N LEU A 204 13.57 30.00 9.76
CA LEU A 204 13.58 30.70 11.05
C LEU A 204 12.28 30.45 11.85
N PRO A 205 12.34 30.51 13.20
CA PRO A 205 11.21 30.14 14.07
C PRO A 205 10.14 31.21 14.28
N ASP A 206 10.36 32.46 13.85
CA ASP A 206 9.61 33.62 14.36
C ASP A 206 8.58 34.20 13.38
N HIS A 207 8.20 33.47 12.34
CA HIS A 207 7.05 33.84 11.52
C HIS A 207 6.42 32.66 10.81
N ASN A 208 5.11 32.80 10.59
CA ASN A 208 4.34 31.81 9.87
C ASN A 208 4.37 32.11 8.37
N SER A 209 4.68 31.12 7.53
CA SER A 209 4.80 31.29 6.07
C SER A 209 3.45 31.41 5.36
N LYS A 210 2.43 32.00 5.99
CA LYS A 210 1.14 32.25 5.35
C LYS A 210 1.31 33.32 4.28
N ASN A 211 1.44 32.85 3.03
CA ASN A 211 1.10 33.55 1.79
C ASN A 211 0.71 32.49 0.77
#